data_AF-A0A5C8LKG0-F1
#
_entry.id   AF-A0A5C8LKG0-F1
#
_cell.length_a   1.000
_cell.length_b   1.000
_cell.length_c   1.000
_cell.angle_alpha   90.00
_cell.angle_beta   90.00
_cell.angle_gamma   90.00
#
_symmetry.space_group_name_H-M   'P 1'
#
loop_
_entity.id
_entity.type
_entity.pdbx_description
1 polymer ?
#
loop_
_entity_poly.entity_id
_entity_poly.type
_entity_poly.pdbx_seq_one_letter_code
_entity_poly.pdbx_strand_id
1 'polypeptide(L)'
;MKFKTFKSLIVAVMLIGSLSQIVMPSKASAGPETQIGNITILPYNFQPVGFIKCDGRLLNISDYEILYTLIGTQYGGNGQTTFAIPDLRGDSPTPMVDYYIATEGIYPSRN
;
A
#
# COMPACT_ATOMS: atom_id res chain seq x y z
N MET A 1 -9.92 -4.49 -69.47
CA MET A 1 -8.45 -4.67 -69.40
C MET A 1 -7.87 -3.47 -68.66
N LYS A 2 -7.16 -3.52 -67.53
CA LYS A 2 -6.40 -4.59 -66.87
C LYS A 2 -6.33 -4.30 -65.36
N PHE A 3 -6.64 -5.33 -64.57
CA PHE A 3 -6.28 -5.52 -63.17
C PHE A 3 -4.79 -5.17 -62.92
N LYS A 4 -4.45 -4.02 -62.32
CA LYS A 4 -3.06 -3.78 -61.86
C LYS A 4 -2.87 -2.62 -60.85
N THR A 5 -3.59 -2.62 -59.72
CA THR A 5 -3.21 -1.76 -58.57
C THR A 5 -3.42 -2.39 -57.19
N PHE A 6 -4.03 -3.57 -57.09
CA PHE A 6 -4.38 -4.14 -55.79
C PHE A 6 -3.25 -4.90 -55.07
N LYS A 7 -2.07 -5.04 -55.69
CA LYS A 7 -0.91 -5.74 -55.11
C LYS A 7 0.01 -4.83 -54.27
N SER A 8 -0.25 -3.53 -54.18
CA SER A 8 0.66 -2.59 -53.51
C SER A 8 0.19 -2.07 -52.15
N LEU A 9 -0.99 -2.47 -51.67
CA LEU A 9 -1.56 -1.94 -50.42
C LEU A 9 -1.46 -2.89 -49.22
N ILE A 10 -0.91 -4.09 -49.37
CA ILE A 10 -0.79 -5.05 -48.25
C ILE A 10 0.58 -4.94 -47.55
N VAL A 11 1.59 -4.34 -48.19
CA VAL A 11 2.95 -4.26 -47.61
C VAL A 11 3.10 -3.12 -46.59
N ALA A 12 2.24 -2.09 -46.61
CA ALA A 12 2.33 -0.97 -45.67
C ALA A 12 1.78 -1.25 -44.26
N VAL A 13 1.09 -2.38 -44.05
CA VAL A 13 0.51 -2.75 -42.74
C VAL A 13 1.41 -3.70 -41.94
N MET A 14 2.49 -4.22 -42.53
CA MET A 14 3.41 -5.19 -41.91
C MET A 14 4.69 -4.58 -41.30
N LEU A 15 4.68 -3.29 -40.95
CA LEU A 15 5.74 -2.66 -40.14
C LEU A 15 5.28 -2.24 -38.73
N ILE A 16 4.02 -2.52 -38.37
CA ILE A 16 3.50 -2.28 -36.99
C ILE A 16 3.47 -3.60 -36.19
N GLY A 17 3.90 -4.70 -36.79
CA GLY A 17 3.90 -6.03 -36.19
C GLY A 17 5.30 -6.61 -36.04
N SER A 18 6.12 -6.06 -35.13
CA SER A 18 7.32 -6.75 -34.66
C SER A 18 7.46 -6.60 -33.16
N LEU A 19 7.12 -7.70 -32.49
CA LEU A 19 7.68 -8.25 -31.25
C LEU A 19 8.46 -7.24 -30.41
N SER A 20 7.77 -6.63 -29.48
CA SER A 20 8.10 -6.75 -28.07
C SER A 20 6.84 -6.37 -27.33
N GLN A 21 6.03 -7.36 -26.98
CA GLN A 21 5.34 -7.26 -25.71
C GLN A 21 6.49 -7.10 -24.71
N ILE A 22 6.84 -5.83 -24.42
CA ILE A 22 7.39 -5.51 -23.12
C ILE A 22 6.26 -5.98 -22.21
N VAL A 23 6.32 -7.26 -21.84
CA VAL A 23 5.90 -7.70 -20.53
C VAL A 23 6.64 -6.72 -19.67
N MET A 24 5.95 -5.64 -19.31
CA MET A 24 6.41 -4.81 -18.23
C MET A 24 6.68 -5.85 -17.16
N PRO A 25 7.90 -5.93 -16.59
CA PRO A 25 7.95 -6.55 -15.30
C PRO A 25 6.80 -5.88 -14.56
N SER A 26 5.89 -6.66 -13.97
CA SER A 26 5.23 -6.16 -12.79
C SER A 26 6.41 -5.87 -11.87
N LYS A 27 6.99 -4.67 -12.02
CA LYS A 27 7.63 -4.02 -10.90
C LYS A 27 6.49 -4.11 -9.92
N ALA A 28 6.65 -4.94 -8.89
CA ALA A 28 5.88 -4.81 -7.67
C ALA A 28 5.67 -3.31 -7.52
N SER A 29 4.41 -2.89 -7.62
CA SER A 29 4.08 -1.48 -7.59
C SER A 29 4.51 -1.06 -6.20
N ALA A 30 5.72 -0.51 -6.06
CA ALA A 30 6.24 0.00 -4.81
C ALA A 30 5.54 1.32 -4.41
N GLY A 31 4.26 1.45 -4.77
CA GLY A 31 3.29 2.26 -4.03
C GLY A 31 2.69 1.40 -2.93
N PRO A 32 2.09 1.97 -1.89
CA PRO A 32 1.68 1.19 -0.73
C PRO A 32 0.51 0.26 -1.08
N GLU A 33 0.84 -0.98 -1.44
CA GLU A 33 0.02 -2.16 -1.14
C GLU A 33 0.03 -2.48 0.37
N THR A 34 0.43 -1.50 1.18
CA THR A 34 0.34 -1.49 2.63
C THR A 34 -1.10 -1.79 3.02
N GLN A 35 -1.26 -2.85 3.79
CA GLN A 35 -2.53 -3.16 4.41
C GLN A 35 -2.71 -2.27 5.64
N ILE A 36 -3.91 -1.73 5.83
CA ILE A 36 -4.22 -0.96 7.05
C ILE A 36 -4.00 -1.86 8.27
N GLY A 37 -3.41 -1.30 9.32
CA GLY A 37 -3.06 -2.02 10.54
C GLY A 37 -1.78 -2.84 10.47
N ASN A 38 -1.11 -2.91 9.31
CA ASN A 38 0.21 -3.54 9.24
C ASN A 38 1.24 -2.75 10.06
N ILE A 39 2.08 -3.45 10.80
CA ILE A 39 3.16 -2.85 11.59
C ILE A 39 4.47 -3.05 10.83
N THR A 40 5.19 -1.96 10.61
CA THR A 40 6.48 -1.96 9.92
C THR A 40 7.55 -1.30 10.77
N ILE A 41 8.81 -1.69 10.54
CA ILE A 41 9.98 -1.11 11.19
C ILE A 41 10.58 -0.08 10.25
N LEU A 42 10.75 1.16 10.73
CA LEU A 42 11.37 2.23 9.95
C LEU A 42 12.71 2.64 10.57
N PRO A 43 13.78 2.82 9.77
CA PRO A 43 15.12 3.16 10.26
C PRO A 43 15.37 4.66 10.44
N TYR A 44 14.30 5.44 10.63
CA TYR A 44 14.36 6.88 10.76
C TYR A 44 13.31 7.41 11.74
N ASN A 45 13.58 8.59 12.31
CA ASN A 45 12.79 9.18 13.39
C ASN A 45 11.69 10.14 12.93
N PHE A 46 11.37 10.18 11.63
CA PHE A 46 10.24 10.96 11.12
C PHE A 46 9.04 10.05 10.91
N GLN A 47 7.84 10.56 11.21
CA GLN A 47 6.59 9.85 10.95
C GLN A 47 6.15 10.09 9.51
N PRO A 48 6.19 9.08 8.61
CA PRO A 48 5.69 9.25 7.25
C PRO A 48 4.17 9.38 7.22
N VAL A 49 3.65 9.95 6.12
CA VAL A 49 2.20 10.07 5.88
C VAL A 49 1.58 8.67 5.81
N GLY A 50 0.40 8.50 6.41
CA GLY A 50 -0.29 7.21 6.48
C GLY A 50 0.28 6.23 7.50
N PHE A 51 1.21 6.67 8.35
CA PHE A 51 1.77 5.87 9.45
C PHE A 51 1.75 6.65 10.77
N ILE A 52 1.61 5.93 11.87
CA ILE A 52 1.74 6.47 13.22
C ILE A 52 2.71 5.60 14.01
N LYS A 53 3.58 6.21 14.82
CA LYS A 53 4.50 5.47 15.69
C LYS A 53 3.69 4.65 16.72
N CYS A 54 4.05 3.39 16.94
CA CYS A 54 3.37 2.51 17.89
C CYS A 54 3.77 2.86 19.33
N ASP A 55 3.16 3.90 19.90
CA ASP A 55 3.49 4.45 21.22
C ASP A 55 2.36 4.38 22.25
N GLY A 56 1.32 3.59 21.98
CA GLY A 56 0.21 3.38 22.90
C GLY A 56 -0.78 4.55 22.99
N ARG A 57 -0.67 5.58 22.14
CA ARG A 57 -1.55 6.74 22.22
C ARG A 57 -3.01 6.41 21.88
N LEU A 58 -3.91 7.21 22.42
CA LEU A 58 -5.32 7.20 22.03
C LEU A 58 -5.53 7.93 20.70
N LEU A 59 -6.28 7.32 19.81
CA LEU A 59 -6.74 7.87 18.55
C LEU A 59 -8.26 8.01 18.56
N ASN A 60 -8.76 8.99 17.81
CA ASN A 60 -10.17 9.23 17.64
C ASN A 60 -10.73 8.28 16.56
N ILE A 61 -11.86 7.62 16.86
CA ILE A 61 -12.46 6.64 15.95
C ILE A 61 -12.93 7.31 14.65
N SER A 62 -13.42 8.55 14.73
CA SER A 62 -13.90 9.28 13.53
C SER A 62 -12.81 9.51 12.49
N ASP A 63 -11.55 9.57 12.91
CA ASP A 63 -10.42 9.90 12.04
C ASP A 63 -9.74 8.64 11.49
N TYR A 64 -9.93 7.49 12.16
CA TYR A 64 -9.26 6.22 11.85
C TYR A 64 -10.24 5.04 11.89
N GLU A 65 -11.44 5.24 11.35
CA GLU A 65 -12.55 4.26 11.41
C GLU A 65 -12.12 2.89 10.88
N ILE A 66 -11.45 2.86 9.72
CA ILE A 66 -11.02 1.61 9.10
C ILE A 66 -10.03 0.85 10.00
N LEU A 67 -9.05 1.55 10.57
CA LEU A 67 -8.10 0.93 11.50
C LEU A 67 -8.81 0.41 12.76
N TYR A 68 -9.77 1.17 13.28
CA TYR A 68 -10.60 0.75 14.41
C TYR A 68 -11.39 -0.54 14.10
N THR A 69 -11.95 -0.69 12.89
CA THR A 69 -12.64 -1.95 12.53
C THR A 69 -11.74 -3.18 12.55
N LEU A 70 -10.42 -3.00 12.41
CA LEU A 70 -9.44 -4.09 12.41
C LEU A 70 -8.96 -4.47 13.81
N ILE A 71 -8.62 -3.47 14.62
CA ILE A 71 -7.96 -3.71 15.93
C ILE A 71 -8.87 -3.45 17.14
N GLY A 72 -10.01 -2.79 16.95
CA GLY A 72 -10.96 -2.44 18.01
C GLY A 72 -10.29 -1.69 19.17
N THR A 73 -10.71 -2.03 20.38
CA THR A 73 -10.15 -1.48 21.64
C THR A 73 -9.14 -2.40 22.31
N GLN A 74 -8.52 -3.33 21.56
CA GLN A 74 -7.62 -4.35 22.14
C GLN A 74 -6.45 -3.74 22.93
N TYR A 75 -6.02 -2.53 22.57
CA TYR A 75 -4.94 -1.81 23.24
C TYR A 75 -5.44 -0.72 24.20
N GLY A 76 -6.77 -0.58 24.39
CA GLY A 76 -7.40 0.44 25.23
C GLY A 76 -8.35 1.39 24.47
N GLY A 77 -8.76 2.46 25.14
CA GLY A 77 -9.80 3.40 24.70
C GLY A 77 -11.20 3.00 25.15
N ASN A 78 -12.19 3.84 24.83
CA ASN A 78 -13.57 3.65 25.29
C ASN A 78 -14.47 2.94 24.27
N GLY A 79 -14.01 2.74 23.03
CA GLY A 79 -14.76 2.07 21.96
C GLY A 79 -15.98 2.83 21.45
N GLN A 80 -16.18 4.07 21.93
CA GLN A 80 -17.26 4.96 21.50
C GLN A 80 -16.73 6.16 20.73
N THR A 81 -15.68 6.79 21.25
CA THR A 81 -15.01 7.94 20.63
C THR A 81 -13.53 7.66 20.40
N THR A 82 -12.90 6.83 21.21
CA THR A 82 -11.45 6.58 21.13
C THR A 82 -11.10 5.10 21.21
N PHE A 83 -9.97 4.78 20.61
CA PHE A 83 -9.28 3.49 20.72
C PHE A 83 -7.78 3.75 20.85
N ALA A 84 -7.03 2.81 21.42
CA ALA A 84 -5.58 2.91 21.48
C ALA A 84 -4.91 2.03 20.42
N ILE A 85 -3.72 2.44 20.01
CA ILE A 85 -2.80 1.64 19.19
C ILE A 85 -1.82 0.84 20.07
N PRO A 86 -1.07 -0.13 19.52
CA PRO A 86 -0.04 -0.83 20.28
C PRO A 86 1.00 0.13 20.87
N ASP A 87 1.48 -0.20 22.06
CA ASP A 87 2.68 0.40 22.65
C ASP A 87 3.86 -0.55 22.44
N LEU A 88 4.76 -0.21 21.53
CA LEU A 88 5.96 -0.99 21.21
C LEU A 88 7.24 -0.20 21.55
N ARG A 89 7.12 0.79 22.45
CA ARG A 89 8.29 1.57 22.90
C ARG A 89 9.21 0.67 23.72
N GLY A 90 10.50 0.65 23.36
CA GLY A 90 11.51 -0.17 24.04
C GLY A 90 11.71 -1.56 23.43
N ASP A 91 10.81 -2.00 22.54
CA ASP A 91 10.94 -3.27 21.81
C ASP A 91 11.68 -3.13 20.47
N SER A 92 12.18 -1.92 20.18
CA SER A 92 12.90 -1.62 18.95
C SER A 92 14.15 -2.51 18.80
N PRO A 93 14.35 -3.16 17.64
CA PRO A 93 15.46 -4.08 17.46
C PRO A 93 16.84 -3.41 17.55
N THR A 94 16.93 -2.11 17.25
CA THR A 94 18.15 -1.30 17.43
C THR A 94 17.79 0.14 17.84
N PRO A 95 18.74 0.94 18.34
CA PRO A 95 18.45 2.32 18.81
C PRO A 95 17.97 3.31 17.74
N MET A 96 18.11 2.98 16.44
CA MET A 96 17.77 3.88 15.33
C MET A 96 16.54 3.42 14.52
N VAL A 97 15.82 2.42 15.02
CA VAL A 97 14.63 1.89 14.35
C VAL A 97 13.44 1.95 15.30
N ASP A 98 12.25 2.18 14.75
CA ASP A 98 11.00 2.22 15.52
C ASP A 98 9.87 1.53 14.76
N TYR A 99 8.85 1.08 15.50
CA TYR A 99 7.64 0.48 14.93
C TYR A 99 6.60 1.54 14.59
N TYR A 100 6.00 1.39 13.41
CA TYR A 100 4.93 2.25 12.92
C TYR A 100 3.77 1.39 12.41
N ILE A 101 2.55 1.80 12.73
CA ILE A 101 1.32 1.17 12.24
C ILE A 101 0.78 1.96 11.06
N ALA A 102 0.39 1.25 10.01
CA ALA A 102 -0.27 1.85 8.85
C ALA A 102 -1.70 2.26 9.21
N THR A 103 -2.00 3.55 9.04
CA THR A 103 -3.34 4.11 9.26
C THR A 103 -4.15 4.24 7.98
N GLU A 104 -3.50 4.09 6.83
CA GLU A 104 -4.08 4.18 5.50
C GLU A 104 -3.57 3.02 4.63
N GLY A 105 -4.34 2.62 3.61
CA GLY A 105 -3.98 1.52 2.72
C GLY A 105 -5.15 0.62 2.35
N ILE A 106 -4.83 -0.63 1.98
CA ILE A 106 -5.81 -1.63 1.55
C ILE A 106 -6.39 -2.36 2.77
N TYR A 107 -7.70 -2.59 2.82
CA TYR A 107 -8.31 -3.42 3.86
C TYR A 107 -7.86 -4.88 3.72
N PRO A 108 -7.32 -5.53 4.78
CA PRO A 108 -6.84 -6.91 4.70
C PRO A 108 -7.99 -7.90 4.48
N SER A 109 -7.84 -8.79 3.49
CA SER A 109 -8.82 -9.85 3.22
C SER A 109 -8.61 -11.03 4.18
N ARG A 110 -9.69 -11.51 4.82
CA ARG A 110 -9.68 -12.75 5.61
C ARG A 110 -10.03 -13.91 4.66
N ASN A 111 -9.08 -14.82 4.43
CA ASN A 111 -9.30 -16.05 3.65
C ASN A 111 -9.97 -17.14 4.51
#